data_AF-A0A6A6ZAF0-F1
#
_entry.id   AF-A0A6A6ZAF0-F1
#
_cell.length_a   1.000
_cell.length_b   1.000
_cell.length_c   1.000
_cell.angle_alpha   90.00
_cell.angle_beta   90.00
_cell.angle_gamma   90.00
#
_symmetry.space_group_name_H-M   'P 1'
#
loop_
_entity.id
_entity.type
_entity.pdbx_description
1 polymer ?
#
loop_
_entity_poly.entity_id
_entity_poly.type
_entity_poly.pdbx_seq_one_letter_code
_entity_poly.pdbx_strand_id
1 'polypeptide(L)'
;MSHAAFACDAEDCLATFTRFDTYERHKNLHEDDGERFPCFYCRKHRGANGFKRKDHLMQHLRNYHNMEKGTSNVFGGRSCPYEGCPEYKSPSSFLSANSFRKVSDYTKHMKKVHDESEFSCAEPGCDRIGGKGYSRRRDLVKHQQKEHAKDAVSGSDDAEA
;
A
#
# COMPACT_ATOMS: atom_id res chain seq x y z
N MET A 1 31.20 25.74 -11.37
CA MET A 1 31.48 24.61 -12.28
C MET A 1 30.64 23.43 -11.84
N SER A 2 29.57 23.10 -12.56
CA SER A 2 28.75 21.91 -12.30
C SER A 2 29.31 20.73 -13.08
N HIS A 3 29.82 19.72 -12.39
CA HIS A 3 30.31 18.50 -13.03
C HIS A 3 29.10 17.61 -13.37
N ALA A 4 28.66 17.63 -14.63
CA ALA A 4 27.76 16.61 -15.15
C ALA A 4 28.55 15.31 -15.29
N ALA A 5 28.06 14.23 -14.66
CA ALA A 5 28.78 12.96 -14.57
C ALA A 5 28.21 11.90 -15.53
N PHE A 6 26.95 12.05 -15.96
CA PHE A 6 26.26 11.07 -16.81
C PHE A 6 25.52 11.79 -17.95
N ALA A 7 25.76 11.41 -19.19
CA ALA A 7 25.08 11.95 -20.37
C ALA A 7 24.28 10.84 -21.07
N CYS A 8 23.12 11.20 -21.61
CA CYS A 8 22.35 10.28 -22.44
C CYS A 8 23.04 10.01 -23.77
N ASP A 9 23.05 8.74 -24.15
CA ASP A 9 23.64 8.17 -25.37
C ASP A 9 22.59 7.92 -26.46
N ALA A 10 21.31 8.24 -26.22
CA ALA A 10 20.25 8.08 -27.21
C ALA A 10 20.37 9.14 -28.32
N GLU A 11 20.11 8.71 -29.55
CA GLU A 11 20.03 9.59 -30.72
C GLU A 11 19.03 10.74 -30.43
N ASP A 12 19.43 11.97 -30.76
CA ASP A 12 18.69 13.21 -30.47
C ASP A 12 18.42 13.53 -28.98
N CYS A 13 19.12 12.89 -28.03
CA CYS A 13 19.00 13.19 -26.61
C CYS A 13 20.25 13.82 -25.99
N LEU A 14 20.19 15.13 -25.72
CA LEU A 14 21.31 15.90 -25.12
C LEU A 14 21.21 16.03 -23.58
N ALA A 15 20.42 15.17 -22.93
CA ALA A 15 20.19 15.28 -21.50
C ALA A 15 21.42 14.85 -20.69
N THR A 16 21.86 15.72 -19.77
CA THR A 16 22.98 15.46 -18.87
C THR A 16 22.53 15.50 -17.41
N PHE A 17 23.08 14.62 -16.60
CA PHE A 17 22.71 14.41 -15.21
C PHE A 17 23.94 14.42 -14.32
N THR A 18 23.76 14.95 -13.12
CA THR A 18 24.78 14.91 -12.06
C THR A 18 24.65 13.66 -11.19
N ARG A 19 23.53 12.94 -11.29
CA ARG A 19 23.21 11.77 -10.48
C ARG A 19 22.83 10.57 -11.34
N PHE A 20 23.29 9.39 -10.93
CA PHE A 20 23.04 8.14 -11.65
C PHE A 20 21.56 7.75 -11.64
N ASP A 21 20.85 7.87 -10.52
CA ASP A 21 19.45 7.46 -10.38
C ASP A 21 18.48 8.25 -11.28
N THR A 22 18.82 9.52 -11.55
CA THR A 22 18.07 10.35 -12.48
C THR A 22 18.40 10.02 -13.94
N TYR A 23 19.66 9.70 -14.22
CA TYR A 23 20.11 9.26 -15.54
C TYR A 23 19.47 7.92 -15.93
N GLU A 24 19.52 6.93 -15.04
CA GLU A 24 18.94 5.60 -15.27
C GLU A 24 17.44 5.68 -15.55
N ARG A 25 16.70 6.46 -14.76
CA ARG A 25 15.27 6.71 -15.01
C ARG A 25 15.02 7.38 -16.36
N HIS A 26 15.88 8.31 -16.74
CA HIS A 26 15.78 9.01 -18.01
C HIS A 26 16.04 8.04 -19.18
N LYS A 27 17.05 7.18 -19.08
CA LYS A 27 17.36 6.17 -20.09
C LYS A 27 16.15 5.26 -20.37
N ASN A 28 15.46 4.83 -19.32
CA ASN A 28 14.25 4.00 -19.43
C ASN A 28 13.05 4.71 -20.07
N LEU A 29 13.11 6.03 -20.32
CA LEU A 29 12.06 6.72 -21.09
C LEU A 29 12.19 6.51 -22.60
N HIS A 30 13.40 6.22 -23.08
CA HIS A 30 13.66 5.86 -24.49
C HIS A 30 13.16 4.44 -24.79
N GLU A 31 13.05 3.59 -23.78
CA GLU A 31 12.47 2.25 -23.85
C GLU A 31 10.93 2.34 -23.68
N ASP A 32 10.19 2.64 -24.75
CA ASP A 32 8.72 2.85 -24.69
C ASP A 32 7.90 1.57 -24.42
N ASP A 33 8.54 0.39 -24.50
CA ASP A 33 7.94 -0.94 -24.31
C ASP A 33 8.00 -1.49 -22.86
N GLY A 34 8.32 -0.65 -21.88
CA GLY A 34 8.37 -1.06 -20.48
C GLY A 34 7.03 -1.55 -19.90
N GLU A 35 7.10 -2.49 -18.95
CA GLU A 35 5.95 -2.99 -18.19
C GLU A 35 5.13 -1.82 -17.59
N ARG A 36 3.84 -1.77 -17.93
CA ARG A 36 2.91 -0.77 -17.39
C ARG A 36 2.42 -1.22 -16.02
N PHE A 37 2.26 -0.26 -15.11
CA PHE A 37 1.70 -0.45 -13.77
C PHE A 37 0.22 -0.02 -13.78
N PRO A 38 -0.74 -0.92 -14.04
CA PRO A 38 -2.15 -0.55 -14.14
C PRO A 38 -2.78 -0.30 -12.77
N CYS A 39 -3.74 0.63 -12.75
CA CYS A 39 -4.68 0.75 -11.67
C CYS A 39 -5.87 -0.21 -11.89
N PHE A 40 -6.19 -1.01 -10.89
CA PHE A 40 -7.33 -1.94 -10.93
C PHE A 40 -8.66 -1.31 -10.49
N TYR A 41 -8.61 -0.09 -9.94
CA TYR A 41 -9.77 0.58 -9.35
C TYR A 41 -10.39 1.64 -10.26
N CYS A 42 -9.70 2.06 -11.32
CA CYS A 42 -10.23 3.02 -12.28
C CYS A 42 -10.16 2.47 -13.72
N ARG A 43 -11.16 2.83 -14.55
CA ARG A 43 -11.17 2.43 -15.96
C ARG A 43 -10.08 3.14 -16.78
N LYS A 44 -9.70 4.35 -16.37
CA LYS A 44 -8.79 5.23 -17.11
C LYS A 44 -7.36 4.67 -17.17
N HIS A 45 -6.87 4.06 -16.10
CA HIS A 45 -5.48 3.60 -15.99
C HIS A 45 -5.38 2.06 -15.94
N ARG A 46 -6.31 1.35 -16.57
CA ARG A 46 -6.34 -0.11 -16.59
C ARG A 46 -5.55 -0.67 -17.78
N GLY A 47 -4.89 -1.82 -17.59
CA GLY A 47 -4.19 -2.55 -18.65
C GLY A 47 -3.06 -1.72 -19.28
N ALA A 48 -3.05 -1.63 -20.61
CA ALA A 48 -2.05 -0.88 -21.38
C ALA A 48 -2.00 0.63 -21.05
N ASN A 49 -3.06 1.19 -20.47
CA ASN A 49 -3.11 2.59 -20.01
C ASN A 49 -2.51 2.78 -18.60
N GLY A 50 -1.82 1.76 -18.09
CA GLY A 50 -1.12 1.81 -16.81
C GLY A 50 0.01 2.82 -16.78
N PHE A 51 0.43 3.18 -15.58
CA PHE A 51 1.51 4.13 -15.37
C PHE A 51 2.84 3.52 -15.84
N LYS A 52 3.71 4.33 -16.45
CA LYS A 52 5.09 3.90 -16.77
C LYS A 52 5.93 3.60 -15.53
N ARG A 53 5.56 4.15 -14.36
CA ARG A 53 6.32 4.02 -13.11
C ARG A 53 5.42 3.68 -11.93
N LYS A 54 5.91 2.81 -11.04
CA LYS A 54 5.20 2.34 -9.84
C LYS A 54 4.92 3.44 -8.83
N ASP A 55 5.81 4.42 -8.68
CA ASP A 55 5.61 5.57 -7.78
C ASP A 55 4.44 6.45 -8.23
N HIS A 56 4.27 6.67 -9.54
CA HIS A 56 3.13 7.40 -10.09
C HIS A 56 1.81 6.63 -9.86
N LEU A 57 1.83 5.30 -9.98
CA LEU A 57 0.68 4.46 -9.58
C LEU A 57 0.37 4.64 -8.09
N MET A 58 1.38 4.56 -7.21
CA MET A 58 1.18 4.71 -5.76
C MET A 58 0.65 6.10 -5.40
N GLN A 59 1.17 7.15 -6.05
CA GLN A 59 0.65 8.51 -5.91
C GLN A 59 -0.81 8.60 -6.39
N HIS A 60 -1.14 7.98 -7.52
CA HIS A 60 -2.51 7.91 -8.03
C HIS A 60 -3.45 7.21 -7.04
N LEU A 61 -3.06 6.04 -6.53
CA LEU A 61 -3.86 5.29 -5.54
C LEU A 61 -4.08 6.10 -4.26
N ARG A 62 -3.07 6.83 -3.80
CA ARG A 62 -3.19 7.69 -2.63
C ARG A 62 -4.11 8.87 -2.88
N ASN A 63 -3.96 9.58 -3.99
CA ASN A 63 -4.66 10.85 -4.21
C ASN A 63 -6.08 10.65 -4.75
N TYR A 64 -6.28 9.69 -5.65
CA TYR A 64 -7.57 9.47 -6.32
C TYR A 64 -8.40 8.36 -5.69
N HIS A 65 -7.75 7.39 -5.03
CA HIS A 65 -8.45 6.31 -4.33
C HIS A 65 -8.34 6.42 -2.80
N ASN A 66 -7.70 7.47 -2.28
CA ASN A 66 -7.52 7.75 -0.85
C ASN A 66 -6.97 6.54 -0.07
N MET A 67 -6.12 5.74 -0.73
CA MET A 67 -5.46 4.56 -0.16
C MET A 67 -4.14 5.01 0.49
N GLU A 68 -4.15 5.12 1.81
CA GLU A 68 -2.98 5.54 2.58
C GLU A 68 -1.89 4.44 2.53
N LYS A 69 -0.63 4.87 2.44
CA LYS A 69 0.53 3.99 2.34
C LYS A 69 0.65 3.22 3.67
N GLY A 70 0.19 1.98 3.72
CA GLY A 70 0.37 1.17 4.94
C GLY A 70 -0.34 -0.18 4.99
N THR A 71 -1.49 -0.37 4.35
CA THR A 71 -2.29 -1.58 4.59
C THR A 71 -2.99 -2.09 3.34
N SER A 72 -2.21 -2.31 2.30
CA SER A 72 -2.50 -3.50 1.51
C SER A 72 -1.21 -3.89 0.84
N ASN A 73 -0.78 -5.09 1.18
CA ASN A 73 -0.09 -6.00 0.31
C ASN A 73 -0.59 -5.81 -1.15
N VAL A 74 0.03 -4.90 -1.91
CA VAL A 74 -0.19 -4.72 -3.35
C VAL A 74 0.63 -5.77 -4.12
N PHE A 75 1.59 -6.41 -3.45
CA PHE A 75 2.50 -7.41 -4.03
C PHE A 75 2.61 -8.72 -3.24
N GLY A 76 2.05 -8.83 -2.05
CA GLY A 76 1.82 -10.10 -1.37
C GLY A 76 0.33 -10.36 -1.26
N GLY A 77 -0.08 -11.63 -1.20
CA GLY A 77 -1.48 -11.96 -1.30
C GLY A 77 -2.35 -11.35 -0.20
N ARG A 78 -3.61 -11.06 -0.54
CA ARG A 78 -4.70 -10.93 0.45
C ARG A 78 -5.00 -12.34 0.95
N SER A 79 -4.13 -12.82 1.81
CA SER A 79 -4.20 -14.14 2.43
C SER A 79 -4.17 -13.94 3.93
N CYS A 80 -4.77 -14.84 4.68
CA CYS A 80 -4.72 -14.75 6.13
C CYS A 80 -3.26 -14.90 6.62
N PRO A 81 -2.77 -14.09 7.58
CA PRO A 81 -1.41 -14.21 8.11
C PRO A 81 -1.26 -15.31 9.18
N TYR A 82 -2.35 -15.85 9.70
CA TYR A 82 -2.33 -16.84 10.79
C TYR A 82 -2.05 -18.25 10.29
N GLU A 83 -0.89 -18.82 10.66
CA GLU A 83 -0.52 -20.19 10.31
C GLU A 83 -1.54 -21.18 10.90
N GLY A 84 -2.16 -21.99 10.04
CA GLY A 84 -3.25 -22.91 10.43
C GLY A 84 -4.66 -22.39 10.13
N CYS A 85 -4.82 -21.14 9.68
CA CYS A 85 -6.09 -20.67 9.12
C CYS A 85 -6.31 -21.29 7.73
N PRO A 86 -7.53 -21.74 7.36
CA PRO A 86 -7.81 -22.31 6.02
C PRO A 86 -7.50 -21.33 4.87
N GLU A 87 -7.57 -20.04 5.18
CA GLU A 87 -7.34 -18.94 4.24
C GLU A 87 -5.88 -18.45 4.30
N TYR A 88 -5.03 -19.07 5.13
CA TYR A 88 -3.60 -18.83 5.17
C TYR A 88 -2.96 -19.37 3.91
N LYS A 89 -2.14 -18.54 3.29
CA LYS A 89 -1.26 -18.98 2.21
C LYS A 89 0.14 -18.53 2.53
N SER A 90 1.03 -19.51 2.57
CA SER A 90 2.44 -19.30 2.78
C SER A 90 2.97 -18.26 1.78
N PRO A 91 3.79 -17.29 2.24
CA PRO A 91 4.46 -16.32 1.37
C PRO A 91 5.22 -16.99 0.22
N SER A 92 5.69 -18.23 0.41
CA SER A 92 6.42 -19.03 -0.58
C SER A 92 5.58 -19.43 -1.80
N SER A 93 4.26 -19.31 -1.73
CA SER A 93 3.34 -19.64 -2.83
C SER A 93 3.08 -18.44 -3.75
N PHE A 94 4.14 -17.77 -4.21
CA PHE A 94 4.07 -16.57 -5.07
C PHE A 94 3.26 -16.76 -6.37
N LEU A 95 3.06 -18.00 -6.82
CA LEU A 95 2.25 -18.35 -7.99
C LEU A 95 0.78 -18.67 -7.65
N SER A 96 0.44 -18.83 -6.37
CA SER A 96 -0.91 -19.18 -5.93
C SER A 96 -1.75 -17.92 -5.82
N ALA A 97 -2.87 -17.90 -6.54
CA ALA A 97 -3.86 -16.83 -6.42
C ALA A 97 -4.23 -16.61 -4.94
N ASN A 98 -4.22 -15.34 -4.51
CA ASN A 98 -4.63 -14.91 -3.17
C ASN A 98 -5.94 -15.55 -2.73
N SER A 99 -6.07 -15.92 -1.45
CA SER A 99 -7.30 -16.53 -0.92
C SER A 99 -8.49 -15.57 -1.04
N PHE A 100 -8.27 -14.28 -0.84
CA PHE A 100 -9.29 -13.24 -1.03
C PHE A 100 -9.06 -12.41 -2.29
N ARG A 101 -10.07 -12.36 -3.17
CA ARG A 101 -10.05 -11.51 -4.38
C ARG A 101 -10.40 -10.05 -4.07
N LYS A 102 -11.15 -9.79 -3.00
CA LYS A 102 -11.60 -8.44 -2.59
C LYS A 102 -11.10 -8.09 -1.20
N VAL A 103 -10.79 -6.80 -0.99
CA VAL A 103 -10.42 -6.23 0.32
C VAL A 103 -11.52 -6.49 1.35
N SER A 104 -12.78 -6.29 0.94
CA SER A 104 -13.95 -6.45 1.80
C SER A 104 -14.07 -7.85 2.40
N ASP A 105 -13.68 -8.86 1.64
CA ASP A 105 -13.83 -10.26 2.05
C ASP A 105 -12.71 -10.63 3.03
N TYR A 106 -11.49 -10.15 2.78
CA TYR A 106 -10.39 -10.23 3.74
C TYR A 106 -10.72 -9.54 5.07
N THR A 107 -11.22 -8.29 5.03
CA THR A 107 -11.57 -7.56 6.26
C THR A 107 -12.72 -8.24 7.01
N LYS A 108 -13.73 -8.78 6.30
CA LYS A 108 -14.80 -9.57 6.93
C LYS A 108 -14.27 -10.83 7.59
N HIS A 109 -13.32 -11.51 6.94
CA HIS A 109 -12.67 -12.68 7.48
C HIS A 109 -11.91 -12.36 8.76
N MET A 110 -11.05 -11.33 8.75
CA MET A 110 -10.29 -10.91 9.94
C MET A 110 -11.22 -10.60 11.12
N LYS A 111 -12.32 -9.90 10.86
CA LYS A 111 -13.30 -9.56 11.90
C LYS A 111 -14.07 -10.74 12.47
N LYS A 112 -14.28 -11.80 11.68
CA LYS A 112 -15.12 -12.95 12.06
C LYS A 112 -14.33 -14.13 12.61
N VAL A 113 -13.15 -14.36 12.05
CA VAL A 113 -12.32 -15.54 12.35
C VAL A 113 -11.26 -15.21 13.38
N HIS A 114 -10.75 -13.98 13.34
CA HIS A 114 -9.67 -13.54 14.22
C HIS A 114 -10.13 -12.47 15.22
N ASP A 115 -11.41 -12.07 15.19
CA ASP A 115 -11.93 -10.94 15.98
C ASP A 115 -10.98 -9.74 15.93
N GLU A 116 -10.43 -9.48 14.73
CA GLU A 116 -9.44 -8.45 14.51
C GLU A 116 -9.91 -7.49 13.43
N SER A 117 -9.72 -6.21 13.72
CA SER A 117 -9.97 -5.13 12.79
C SER A 117 -8.76 -4.23 12.77
N GLU A 118 -8.37 -3.81 11.56
CA GLU A 118 -7.19 -2.96 11.32
C GLU A 118 -7.20 -1.65 12.13
N PHE A 119 -8.39 -1.15 12.49
CA PHE A 119 -8.57 0.06 13.29
C PHE A 119 -9.49 -0.20 14.48
N SER A 120 -9.09 -1.07 15.41
CA SER A 120 -9.76 -1.23 16.72
C SER A 120 -9.41 -0.09 17.68
N CYS A 121 -10.31 0.19 18.62
CA CYS A 121 -9.99 1.11 19.71
C CYS A 121 -8.98 0.45 20.66
N ALA A 122 -7.99 1.20 21.14
CA ALA A 122 -6.99 0.73 22.11
C ALA A 122 -7.42 0.97 23.57
N GLU A 123 -8.51 1.73 23.80
CA GLU A 123 -8.99 2.07 25.13
C GLU A 123 -9.54 0.84 25.85
N PRO A 124 -8.96 0.43 27.00
CA PRO A 124 -9.40 -0.74 27.75
C PRO A 124 -10.84 -0.55 28.25
N GLY A 125 -11.73 -1.47 27.87
CA GLY A 125 -13.16 -1.40 28.20
C GLY A 125 -14.03 -0.71 27.15
N CYS A 126 -13.48 -0.30 26.01
CA CYS A 126 -14.27 0.18 24.89
C CYS A 126 -14.95 -0.98 24.12
N ASP A 127 -16.24 -0.85 23.81
CA ASP A 127 -17.01 -1.84 23.05
C ASP A 127 -16.47 -2.11 21.62
N ARG A 128 -15.55 -1.26 21.13
CA ARG A 128 -15.01 -1.30 19.76
C ARG A 128 -13.57 -1.82 19.67
N ILE A 129 -13.18 -2.66 20.62
CA ILE A 129 -11.95 -3.46 20.57
C ILE A 129 -12.14 -4.67 19.64
N GLY A 130 -11.06 -5.11 18.97
CA GLY A 130 -11.05 -6.31 18.12
C GLY A 130 -11.92 -6.22 16.86
N GLY A 131 -12.72 -7.26 16.59
CA GLY A 131 -13.47 -7.46 15.34
C GLY A 131 -14.60 -6.43 15.14
N LYS A 132 -14.98 -5.73 16.23
CA LYS A 132 -15.92 -4.61 16.24
C LYS A 132 -15.28 -3.27 15.86
N GLY A 133 -13.97 -3.26 15.61
CA GLY A 133 -13.24 -2.08 15.17
C GLY A 133 -13.66 -1.57 13.79
N TYR A 134 -13.05 -0.48 13.37
CA TYR A 134 -13.39 0.21 12.14
C TYR A 134 -12.61 -0.33 10.96
N SER A 135 -13.18 -0.17 9.76
CA SER A 135 -12.50 -0.42 8.49
C SER A 135 -11.68 0.77 8.01
N ARG A 136 -11.81 1.95 8.65
CA ARG A 136 -11.13 3.19 8.25
C ARG A 136 -10.61 3.93 9.48
N ARG A 137 -9.37 4.39 9.41
CA ARG A 137 -8.73 5.25 10.42
C ARG A 137 -9.57 6.47 10.79
N ARG A 138 -10.18 7.17 9.81
CA ARG A 138 -11.01 8.36 10.07
C ARG A 138 -12.19 8.06 11.00
N ASP A 139 -12.79 6.89 10.89
CA ASP A 139 -13.96 6.52 11.69
C ASP A 139 -13.53 6.16 13.12
N LEU A 140 -12.36 5.53 13.29
CA LEU A 140 -11.73 5.33 14.59
C LEU A 140 -11.42 6.67 15.27
N VAL A 141 -10.76 7.60 14.57
CA VAL A 141 -10.42 8.92 15.11
C VAL A 141 -11.67 9.68 15.54
N LYS A 142 -12.73 9.67 14.73
CA LYS A 142 -14.01 10.29 15.11
C LYS A 142 -14.64 9.68 16.35
N HIS A 143 -14.46 8.38 16.56
CA HIS A 143 -14.96 7.70 17.75
C HIS A 143 -14.11 8.00 18.98
N GLN A 144 -12.80 7.97 18.85
CA GLN A 144 -11.89 8.42 19.91
C GLN A 144 -12.20 9.88 20.30
N GLN A 145 -12.46 10.74 19.32
CA GLN A 145 -12.88 12.12 19.57
C GLN A 145 -14.28 12.30 20.17
N LYS A 146 -15.14 11.28 20.17
CA LYS A 146 -16.50 11.37 20.74
C LYS A 146 -16.59 10.69 22.09
N GLU A 147 -16.03 9.50 22.18
CA GLU A 147 -16.15 8.62 23.34
C GLU A 147 -14.92 8.71 24.26
N HIS A 148 -13.77 9.15 23.75
CA HIS A 148 -12.47 9.10 24.44
C HIS A 148 -11.69 10.43 24.39
N ALA A 149 -12.36 11.56 24.11
CA ALA A 149 -11.72 12.86 23.85
C ALA A 149 -11.14 13.55 25.10
N LYS A 150 -10.56 12.79 26.03
CA LYS A 150 -9.83 13.35 27.17
C LYS A 150 -8.33 13.06 27.17
N ASP A 151 -7.81 12.06 26.46
CA ASP A 151 -6.36 11.84 26.45
C ASP A 151 -5.84 11.45 25.06
N ALA A 152 -5.49 12.47 24.28
CA ALA A 152 -4.67 12.30 23.10
C ALA A 152 -3.20 12.09 23.52
N VAL A 153 -2.82 10.88 23.96
CA VAL A 153 -1.41 10.46 24.00
C VAL A 153 -1.27 8.94 24.08
N SER A 154 -0.22 8.44 23.41
CA SER A 154 0.35 7.07 23.41
C SER A 154 -0.16 6.08 22.35
N GLY A 155 0.44 6.18 21.16
CA GLY A 155 0.98 4.98 20.52
C GLY A 155 2.50 5.06 20.68
N SER A 156 3.02 4.60 21.83
CA SER A 156 4.46 4.51 22.06
C SER A 156 5.05 3.32 21.34
N ASP A 157 6.22 3.58 20.79
CA ASP A 157 7.26 2.65 20.41
C ASP A 157 7.47 1.54 21.45
N ASP A 158 7.79 0.33 20.98
CA ASP A 158 8.62 -0.62 21.72
C ASP A 158 9.62 -1.24 20.75
N ALA A 159 10.86 -0.77 20.85
CA ALA A 159 12.06 -1.50 20.52
C ALA A 159 12.54 -2.21 21.80
N GLU A 160 12.86 -3.50 21.74
CA GLU A 160 13.99 -4.17 22.41
C GLU A 160 13.95 -5.66 21.97
N ALA A 161 15.02 -6.38 21.64
CA ALA A 161 16.43 -6.24 22.01
C ALA A 161 17.38 -6.71 20.90
#